data_AF-A0AAD6S5L1-F1
#
_entry.id   AF-A0AAD6S5L1-F1
#
_cell.length_a   1.000
_cell.length_b   1.000
_cell.length_c   1.000
_cell.angle_alpha   90.00
_cell.angle_beta   90.00
_cell.angle_gamma   90.00
#
_symmetry.space_group_name_H-M   'P 1'
#
loop_
_entity.id
_entity.type
_entity.pdbx_description
1 polymer ?
#
loop_
_entity_poly.entity_id
_entity_poly.type
_entity_poly.pdbx_seq_one_letter_code
_entity_poly.pdbx_strand_id
1 'polypeptide(L)'
;MNSTAACLQDLYGIPTAPATQKSNALLVTAYVEQYAQTADLAAFLKLLRPDIPSTTTFKVISLDNGTDPQGPDDAGVEADLDIQYTVGIATGVPVEFLSVGGGDTDQDFASSLLDTTTFLDGVPNPPSAMTTSYGLNEEEFGSSLATKICNGYMALGARGISVLTASGDGGVRGNHDDLTVCNVTDFIPVFPASCPFVTQISGNLEWFRTGESGEMSGASPNFEWIPSFRRSSRYIQSDRA
;
A
#
# COMPACT_ATOMS: atom_id res chain seq x y z
N MET A 1 23.63 4.45 -5.56
CA MET A 1 23.31 3.06 -5.17
C MET A 1 22.00 2.71 -5.84
N ASN A 2 21.84 1.48 -6.35
CA ASN A 2 20.56 1.00 -6.90
C ASN A 2 19.68 0.52 -5.73
N SER A 3 18.40 0.88 -5.71
CA SER A 3 17.46 0.53 -4.62
C SER A 3 17.03 -0.93 -4.65
N THR A 4 17.96 -1.90 -4.62
CA THR A 4 17.61 -3.32 -4.65
C THR A 4 17.07 -3.79 -3.30
N ALA A 5 16.33 -4.90 -3.28
CA ALA A 5 15.82 -5.46 -2.04
C ALA A 5 16.94 -5.79 -1.02
N ALA A 6 18.10 -6.27 -1.47
CA ALA A 6 19.26 -6.50 -0.62
C ALA A 6 19.82 -5.20 -0.01
N CYS A 7 19.86 -4.11 -0.80
CA CYS A 7 20.27 -2.80 -0.29
C CYS A 7 19.29 -2.27 0.77
N LEU A 8 17.98 -2.46 0.57
CA LEU A 8 16.97 -2.06 1.56
C LEU A 8 17.07 -2.89 2.84
N GLN A 9 17.36 -4.18 2.73
CA GLN A 9 17.59 -5.03 3.91
C GLN A 9 18.78 -4.56 4.74
N ASP A 10 19.90 -4.23 4.08
CA ASP A 10 21.10 -3.71 4.75
C ASP A 10 20.85 -2.32 5.37
N LEU A 11 20.26 -1.41 4.59
CA LEU A 11 19.99 -0.03 5.03
C LEU A 11 19.07 0.03 6.26
N TYR A 12 18.00 -0.75 6.26
CA TYR A 12 17.00 -0.75 7.34
C TYR A 12 17.22 -1.84 8.40
N GLY A 13 18.33 -2.58 8.33
CA GLY A 13 18.65 -3.66 9.28
C GLY A 13 17.63 -4.80 9.29
N ILE A 14 17.00 -5.09 8.15
CA ILE A 14 16.05 -6.19 8.01
C ILE A 14 16.83 -7.50 7.96
N PRO A 15 16.49 -8.49 8.82
CA PRO A 15 17.18 -9.78 8.81
C PRO A 15 17.09 -10.49 7.45
N THR A 16 18.23 -10.95 6.94
CA THR A 16 18.32 -11.75 5.71
C THR A 16 17.97 -13.22 5.93
N ALA A 17 17.94 -13.66 7.21
CA ALA A 17 17.54 -15.01 7.57
C ALA A 17 16.07 -15.26 7.20
N PRO A 18 15.76 -16.35 6.46
CA PRO A 18 14.38 -16.64 6.07
C PRO A 18 13.45 -16.81 7.28
N ALA A 19 12.27 -16.21 7.21
CA ALA A 19 11.23 -16.39 8.20
C ALA A 19 10.78 -17.87 8.26
N THR A 20 10.56 -18.34 9.49
CA THR A 20 10.18 -19.74 9.77
C THR A 20 8.70 -19.89 10.08
N GLN A 21 8.00 -18.79 10.40
CA GLN A 21 6.56 -18.82 10.68
C GLN A 21 5.76 -18.92 9.38
N LYS A 22 5.15 -20.08 9.13
CA LYS A 22 4.38 -20.35 7.91
C LYS A 22 2.87 -20.09 8.05
N SER A 23 2.37 -19.89 9.28
CA SER A 23 0.96 -19.56 9.52
C SER A 23 0.68 -18.06 9.49
N ASN A 24 1.70 -17.23 9.25
CA ASN A 24 1.56 -15.78 9.19
C ASN A 24 1.89 -15.31 7.77
N ALA A 25 0.89 -14.79 7.07
CA ALA A 25 1.04 -14.27 5.72
C ALA A 25 1.10 -12.73 5.71
N LEU A 26 1.76 -12.20 4.68
CA LEU A 26 1.68 -10.79 4.27
C LEU A 26 0.84 -10.72 3.01
N LEU A 27 -0.20 -9.89 3.04
CA LEU A 27 -1.11 -9.68 1.92
C LEU A 27 -0.77 -8.40 1.16
N VAL A 28 -0.65 -8.52 -0.15
CA VAL A 28 -0.56 -7.40 -1.10
C VAL A 28 -1.90 -7.30 -1.82
N THR A 29 -2.54 -6.14 -1.83
CA THR A 29 -3.76 -5.93 -2.62
C THR A 29 -3.47 -5.31 -3.96
N ALA A 30 -4.20 -5.73 -4.98
CA ALA A 30 -4.23 -5.09 -6.28
C ALA A 30 -5.66 -4.72 -6.66
N TYR A 31 -5.78 -3.51 -7.21
CA TYR A 31 -7.01 -2.92 -7.73
C TYR A 31 -6.77 -2.51 -9.19
N VAL A 32 -7.81 -1.98 -9.86
CA VAL A 32 -7.70 -1.34 -11.20
C VAL A 32 -6.96 -2.20 -12.25
N GLU A 33 -7.28 -3.50 -12.29
CA GLU A 33 -6.73 -4.46 -13.26
C GLU A 33 -5.19 -4.52 -13.31
N GLN A 34 -4.52 -4.37 -12.17
CA GLN A 34 -3.08 -4.58 -12.05
C GLN A 34 -2.77 -6.03 -11.69
N TYR A 35 -1.93 -6.70 -12.49
CA TYR A 35 -1.61 -8.11 -12.31
C TYR A 35 -0.11 -8.34 -12.16
N ALA A 36 0.27 -8.99 -11.06
CA ALA A 36 1.66 -9.38 -10.81
C ALA A 36 2.03 -10.59 -11.66
N GLN A 37 3.14 -10.51 -12.37
CA GLN A 37 3.60 -11.54 -13.29
C GLN A 37 4.60 -12.46 -12.60
N THR A 38 4.27 -13.75 -12.55
CA THR A 38 5.16 -14.77 -11.97
C THR A 38 6.49 -14.88 -12.74
N ALA A 39 6.48 -14.61 -14.05
CA ALA A 39 7.67 -14.59 -14.88
C ALA A 39 8.61 -13.43 -14.52
N ASP A 40 8.06 -12.25 -14.26
CA ASP A 40 8.83 -11.05 -13.90
C ASP A 40 9.37 -11.15 -12.48
N LEU A 41 8.59 -11.69 -11.53
CA LEU A 41 9.11 -12.06 -10.21
C LEU A 41 10.29 -13.04 -10.32
N ALA A 42 10.18 -14.09 -11.14
CA ALA A 42 11.27 -15.04 -11.32
C ALA A 42 12.53 -14.39 -11.93
N ALA A 43 12.37 -13.44 -12.86
CA ALA A 43 13.46 -12.67 -13.43
C ALA A 43 14.11 -11.73 -12.40
N PHE A 44 13.28 -11.01 -11.64
CA PHE A 44 13.70 -10.15 -10.53
C PHE A 44 14.53 -10.93 -9.51
N LEU A 45 14.06 -12.11 -9.08
CA LEU A 45 14.77 -12.93 -8.11
C LEU A 45 16.11 -13.45 -8.64
N LYS A 46 16.18 -13.88 -9.90
CA LYS A 46 17.45 -14.30 -10.52
C LYS A 46 18.48 -13.18 -10.55
N LEU A 47 18.02 -11.95 -10.81
CA LEU A 47 18.91 -10.81 -11.01
C LEU A 47 19.31 -10.14 -9.69
N LEU A 48 18.36 -9.95 -8.78
CA LEU A 48 18.50 -9.06 -7.61
C LEU A 48 18.46 -9.79 -6.26
N ARG A 49 18.00 -11.05 -6.22
CA ARG A 49 17.97 -11.90 -5.02
C ARG A 49 18.45 -13.33 -5.33
N PRO A 50 19.66 -13.51 -5.91
CA PRO A 50 20.18 -14.83 -6.29
C PRO A 50 20.43 -15.76 -5.08
N ASP A 51 20.36 -15.22 -3.86
CA ASP A 51 20.46 -15.95 -2.61
C ASP A 51 19.17 -16.71 -2.22
N ILE A 52 18.05 -16.49 -2.92
CA ILE A 52 16.81 -17.25 -2.76
C ILE A 52 16.36 -17.92 -4.07
N PRO A 53 15.58 -19.02 -4.02
CA PRO A 53 15.14 -19.70 -5.22
C PRO A 53 14.30 -18.77 -6.11
N SER A 54 14.61 -18.71 -7.40
CA SER A 54 13.79 -17.97 -8.38
C SER A 54 12.40 -18.58 -8.61
N THR A 55 12.12 -19.72 -7.99
CA THR A 55 10.81 -20.37 -7.95
C THR A 55 9.96 -19.91 -6.76
N THR A 56 10.49 -19.03 -5.89
CA THR A 56 9.72 -18.38 -4.83
C THR A 56 8.58 -17.59 -5.47
N THR A 57 7.37 -17.77 -4.96
CA THR A 57 6.16 -17.20 -5.55
C THR A 57 5.19 -16.75 -4.45
N PHE A 58 4.09 -16.13 -4.88
CA PHE A 58 2.97 -15.70 -4.07
C PHE A 58 1.73 -16.56 -4.36
N LYS A 59 0.73 -16.49 -3.48
CA LYS A 59 -0.56 -17.14 -3.65
C LYS A 59 -1.62 -16.10 -4.03
N VAL A 60 -2.29 -16.31 -5.15
CA VAL A 60 -3.39 -15.44 -5.60
C VAL A 60 -4.68 -15.77 -4.85
N ILE A 61 -5.39 -14.72 -4.47
CA ILE A 61 -6.74 -14.73 -3.93
C ILE A 61 -7.57 -13.79 -4.81
N SER A 62 -8.77 -14.21 -5.16
CA SER A 62 -9.70 -13.40 -5.96
C SER A 62 -10.84 -12.90 -5.08
N LEU A 63 -11.18 -11.62 -5.24
CA LEU A 63 -12.37 -10.98 -4.70
C LEU A 63 -13.15 -10.32 -5.84
N ASP A 64 -14.47 -10.40 -5.81
CA ASP A 64 -15.38 -9.77 -6.77
C ASP A 64 -15.04 -10.06 -8.25
N ASN A 65 -14.72 -11.33 -8.52
CA ASN A 65 -14.29 -11.83 -9.82
C ASN A 65 -12.95 -11.26 -10.31
N GLY A 66 -12.09 -10.79 -9.40
CA GLY A 66 -10.71 -10.42 -9.71
C GLY A 66 -9.98 -11.56 -10.42
N THR A 67 -9.22 -11.22 -11.46
CA THR A 67 -8.52 -12.19 -12.30
C THR A 67 -7.01 -12.13 -12.07
N ASP A 68 -6.27 -13.05 -12.68
CA ASP A 68 -4.81 -13.06 -12.66
C ASP A 68 -4.29 -13.55 -14.02
N PRO A 69 -4.51 -12.80 -15.11
CA PRO A 69 -3.92 -13.11 -16.39
C PRO A 69 -2.39 -13.05 -16.30
N GLN A 70 -1.75 -14.09 -16.81
CA GLN A 70 -0.31 -14.22 -16.86
C GLN A 70 0.14 -14.01 -18.31
N GLY A 71 0.54 -12.79 -18.63
CA GLY A 71 0.88 -12.34 -19.97
C GLY A 71 1.67 -11.03 -19.92
N PRO A 72 2.68 -10.83 -20.80
CA PRO A 72 3.48 -9.60 -20.79
C PRO A 72 2.65 -8.33 -21.01
N ASP A 73 1.56 -8.43 -21.77
CA ASP A 73 0.64 -7.31 -22.03
C ASP A 73 -0.36 -7.08 -20.88
N ASP A 74 -0.46 -8.04 -19.96
CA ASP A 74 -1.30 -7.98 -18.76
C ASP A 74 -0.49 -7.50 -17.54
N ALA A 75 0.82 -7.30 -17.67
CA ALA A 75 1.70 -6.92 -16.57
C ALA A 75 1.31 -5.56 -15.99
N GLY A 76 0.97 -5.55 -14.71
CA GLY A 76 0.73 -4.32 -13.96
C GLY A 76 2.02 -3.81 -13.34
N VAL A 77 2.46 -2.61 -13.72
CA VAL A 77 3.69 -1.99 -13.16
C VAL A 77 3.64 -1.94 -11.63
N GLU A 78 2.48 -1.59 -11.07
CA GLU A 78 2.29 -1.46 -9.62
C GLU A 78 2.27 -2.82 -8.93
N ALA A 79 1.44 -3.74 -9.45
CA ALA A 79 1.32 -5.09 -8.89
C ALA A 79 2.65 -5.87 -8.93
N ASP A 80 3.42 -5.73 -10.01
CA ASP A 80 4.76 -6.30 -10.10
C ASP A 80 5.73 -5.69 -9.10
N LEU A 81 5.74 -4.36 -8.97
CA LEU A 81 6.60 -3.67 -8.02
C LEU A 81 6.31 -4.16 -6.59
N ASP A 82 5.04 -4.16 -6.19
CA ASP A 82 4.60 -4.57 -4.86
C ASP A 82 5.02 -6.02 -4.55
N ILE A 83 4.75 -6.94 -5.48
CA ILE A 83 5.09 -8.35 -5.29
C ILE A 83 6.60 -8.57 -5.28
N GLN A 84 7.35 -7.96 -6.20
CA GLN A 84 8.79 -8.15 -6.32
C GLN A 84 9.52 -7.67 -5.06
N TYR A 85 9.16 -6.51 -4.52
CA TYR A 85 9.77 -6.02 -3.28
C TYR A 85 9.25 -6.74 -2.04
N THR A 86 7.97 -7.11 -1.99
CA THR A 86 7.44 -7.88 -0.86
C THR A 86 8.13 -9.24 -0.74
N VAL A 87 8.14 -10.03 -1.81
CA VAL A 87 8.82 -11.33 -1.86
C VAL A 87 10.34 -11.16 -1.70
N GLY A 88 10.88 -10.12 -2.34
CA GLY A 88 12.30 -9.78 -2.33
C GLY A 88 12.82 -9.24 -1.01
N ILE A 89 12.00 -8.73 -0.09
CA ILE A 89 12.44 -8.26 1.23
C ILE A 89 12.03 -9.26 2.32
N ALA A 90 10.78 -9.71 2.33
CA ALA A 90 10.19 -10.57 3.35
C ALA A 90 10.52 -12.06 3.11
N THR A 91 11.82 -12.36 3.11
CA THR A 91 12.32 -13.70 2.74
C THR A 91 11.71 -14.79 3.62
N GLY A 92 11.08 -15.79 3.01
CA GLY A 92 10.51 -16.95 3.71
C GLY A 92 9.13 -16.70 4.35
N VAL A 93 8.59 -15.48 4.27
CA VAL A 93 7.22 -15.16 4.67
C VAL A 93 6.26 -15.60 3.55
N PRO A 94 5.17 -16.32 3.84
CA PRO A 94 4.09 -16.54 2.89
C PRO A 94 3.51 -15.21 2.38
N VAL A 95 3.50 -15.00 1.07
CA VAL A 95 2.92 -13.81 0.44
C VAL A 95 1.63 -14.20 -0.28
N GLU A 96 0.58 -13.44 -0.01
CA GLU A 96 -0.71 -13.55 -0.69
C GLU A 96 -0.94 -12.29 -1.53
N PHE A 97 -1.53 -12.45 -2.71
CA PHE A 97 -1.88 -11.38 -3.64
C PHE A 97 -3.39 -11.37 -3.83
N LEU A 98 -4.07 -10.35 -3.32
CA LEU A 98 -5.52 -10.19 -3.47
C LEU A 98 -5.82 -9.37 -4.72
N SER A 99 -6.23 -10.06 -5.78
CA SER A 99 -6.77 -9.43 -6.98
C SER A 99 -8.25 -9.09 -6.74
N VAL A 100 -8.57 -7.80 -6.75
CA VAL A 100 -9.92 -7.29 -6.55
C VAL A 100 -10.50 -6.85 -7.89
N GLY A 101 -11.58 -7.49 -8.30
CA GLY A 101 -12.30 -7.16 -9.53
C GLY A 101 -13.21 -5.93 -9.39
N GLY A 102 -13.66 -5.43 -10.53
CA GLY A 102 -14.71 -4.41 -10.62
C GLY A 102 -14.27 -2.98 -10.36
N GLY A 103 -13.00 -2.70 -10.09
CA GLY A 103 -12.48 -1.39 -9.70
C GLY A 103 -12.17 -0.42 -10.84
N ASP A 104 -12.82 -0.51 -12.00
CA ASP A 104 -12.39 0.21 -13.23
C ASP A 104 -12.75 1.71 -13.22
N THR A 105 -13.45 2.19 -12.19
CA THR A 105 -13.79 3.61 -11.99
C THR A 105 -13.54 4.05 -10.54
N ASP A 106 -13.45 5.36 -10.29
CA ASP A 106 -13.17 5.90 -8.94
C ASP A 106 -14.23 5.49 -7.89
N GLN A 107 -15.52 5.46 -8.30
CA GLN A 107 -16.61 5.00 -7.44
C GLN A 107 -16.52 3.51 -7.15
N ASP A 108 -16.00 2.74 -8.12
CA ASP A 108 -15.79 1.32 -7.94
C ASP A 108 -14.60 1.05 -7.02
N PHE A 109 -13.49 1.80 -7.16
CA PHE A 109 -12.34 1.67 -6.26
C PHE A 109 -12.72 1.87 -4.79
N ALA A 110 -13.51 2.90 -4.48
CA ALA A 110 -13.97 3.14 -3.11
C ALA A 110 -14.82 1.97 -2.56
N SER A 111 -15.61 1.35 -3.43
CA SER A 111 -16.39 0.14 -3.09
C SER A 111 -15.47 -1.06 -2.89
N SER A 112 -14.47 -1.26 -3.76
CA SER A 112 -13.46 -2.31 -3.64
C SER A 112 -12.67 -2.24 -2.33
N LEU A 113 -12.37 -1.04 -1.82
CA LEU A 113 -11.75 -0.87 -0.49
C LEU A 113 -12.67 -1.41 0.62
N LEU A 114 -13.97 -1.09 0.56
CA LEU A 114 -14.96 -1.57 1.53
C LEU A 114 -15.14 -3.09 1.44
N ASP A 115 -15.24 -3.64 0.23
CA ASP A 115 -15.39 -5.07 0.00
C ASP A 115 -14.15 -5.82 0.48
N THR A 116 -12.96 -5.27 0.26
CA THR A 116 -11.70 -5.82 0.80
C THR A 116 -11.74 -5.91 2.33
N THR A 117 -12.14 -4.83 3.02
CA THR A 117 -12.22 -4.86 4.49
C THR A 117 -13.25 -5.88 4.99
N THR A 118 -14.39 -5.99 4.29
CA THR A 118 -15.46 -6.94 4.63
C THR A 118 -15.03 -8.38 4.41
N PHE A 119 -14.36 -8.65 3.28
CA PHE A 119 -13.80 -9.94 2.95
C PHE A 119 -12.80 -10.39 4.02
N LEU A 120 -11.83 -9.53 4.35
CA LEU A 120 -10.79 -9.85 5.32
C LEU A 120 -11.36 -10.06 6.72
N ASP A 121 -12.37 -9.31 7.14
CA ASP A 121 -13.08 -9.52 8.42
C ASP A 121 -13.71 -10.92 8.51
N GLY A 122 -14.18 -11.45 7.36
CA GLY A 122 -14.75 -12.80 7.26
C GLY A 122 -13.72 -13.94 7.23
N VAL A 123 -12.45 -13.68 6.95
CA VAL A 123 -11.40 -14.73 6.86
C VAL A 123 -11.04 -15.21 8.27
N PRO A 124 -11.23 -16.50 8.65
CA PRO A 124 -11.03 -16.95 10.03
C PRO A 124 -9.60 -16.74 10.58
N ASN A 125 -8.58 -16.97 9.74
CA ASN A 125 -7.17 -16.74 10.06
C ASN A 125 -6.61 -15.75 9.03
N PRO A 126 -6.78 -14.43 9.26
CA PRO A 126 -6.35 -13.43 8.30
C PRO A 126 -4.82 -13.29 8.27
N PRO A 127 -4.25 -12.67 7.22
CA PRO A 127 -2.84 -12.25 7.22
C PRO A 127 -2.56 -11.31 8.40
N SER A 128 -1.33 -11.27 8.93
CA SER A 128 -1.00 -10.32 10.02
C SER A 128 -0.65 -8.93 9.50
N ALA A 129 -0.36 -8.80 8.20
CA ALA A 129 -0.10 -7.52 7.55
C ALA A 129 -0.75 -7.48 6.17
N MET A 130 -1.22 -6.29 5.81
CA MET A 130 -1.81 -5.98 4.51
C MET A 130 -1.19 -4.68 4.00
N THR A 131 -0.76 -4.67 2.75
CA THR A 131 -0.21 -3.49 2.08
C THR A 131 -1.08 -3.11 0.89
N THR A 132 -1.36 -1.82 0.74
CA THR A 132 -1.93 -1.25 -0.48
C THR A 132 -1.13 -0.04 -0.93
N SER A 133 -0.76 -0.02 -2.20
CA SER A 133 -0.11 1.11 -2.90
C SER A 133 -1.14 2.03 -3.59
N TYR A 134 -2.42 1.66 -3.56
CA TYR A 134 -3.49 2.35 -4.27
C TYR A 134 -4.20 3.37 -3.38
N GLY A 135 -4.53 4.52 -3.97
CA GLY A 135 -5.32 5.57 -3.34
C GLY A 135 -5.85 6.57 -4.37
N LEU A 136 -6.82 7.39 -3.94
CA LEU A 136 -7.37 8.53 -4.67
C LEU A 136 -7.38 9.75 -3.74
N ASN A 137 -7.70 10.94 -4.28
CA ASN A 137 -7.84 12.12 -3.42
C ASN A 137 -8.99 11.92 -2.43
N GLU A 138 -8.81 12.35 -1.18
CA GLU A 138 -9.80 12.14 -0.11
C GLU A 138 -11.16 12.77 -0.44
N GLU A 139 -11.17 13.87 -1.20
CA GLU A 139 -12.40 14.56 -1.61
C GLU A 139 -13.26 13.75 -2.60
N GLU A 140 -12.67 12.76 -3.27
CA GLU A 140 -13.39 11.84 -4.16
C GLU A 140 -14.24 10.83 -3.36
N PHE A 141 -13.97 10.70 -2.06
CA PHE A 141 -14.73 9.88 -1.14
C PHE A 141 -15.80 10.69 -0.43
N GLY A 142 -17.05 10.26 -0.52
CA GLY A 142 -18.10 10.77 0.36
C GLY A 142 -17.80 10.42 1.82
N SER A 143 -17.98 11.37 2.76
CA SER A 143 -17.66 11.21 4.18
C SER A 143 -18.25 9.94 4.82
N SER A 144 -19.48 9.58 4.45
CA SER A 144 -20.15 8.36 4.90
C SER A 144 -19.42 7.08 4.45
N LEU A 145 -18.95 7.04 3.20
CA LEU A 145 -18.22 5.91 2.66
C LEU A 145 -16.80 5.82 3.26
N ALA A 146 -16.08 6.94 3.33
CA ALA A 146 -14.77 7.00 3.99
C ALA A 146 -14.83 6.53 5.45
N THR A 147 -15.88 6.92 6.19
CA THR A 147 -16.12 6.45 7.57
C THR A 147 -16.32 4.94 7.62
N LYS A 148 -17.09 4.36 6.70
CA LYS A 148 -17.32 2.91 6.65
C LYS A 148 -16.03 2.14 6.36
N ILE A 149 -15.25 2.59 5.38
CA ILE A 149 -13.96 1.98 5.03
C ILE A 149 -13.02 2.06 6.24
N CYS A 150 -12.94 3.22 6.89
CA CYS A 150 -12.14 3.37 8.11
C CYS A 150 -12.60 2.49 9.27
N ASN A 151 -13.90 2.31 9.46
CA ASN A 151 -14.43 1.36 10.43
C ASN A 151 -14.06 -0.09 10.08
N GLY A 152 -14.01 -0.42 8.77
CA GLY A 152 -13.49 -1.68 8.28
C GLY A 152 -12.03 -1.87 8.68
N TYR A 153 -11.15 -0.91 8.39
CA TYR A 153 -9.75 -0.97 8.82
C TYR A 153 -9.57 -1.01 10.35
N MET A 154 -10.42 -0.32 11.11
CA MET A 154 -10.47 -0.43 12.57
C MET A 154 -10.78 -1.86 13.01
N ALA A 155 -11.77 -2.52 12.37
CA ALA A 155 -12.10 -3.91 12.66
C ALA A 155 -10.95 -4.84 12.31
N LEU A 156 -10.29 -4.66 11.15
CA LEU A 156 -9.09 -5.42 10.77
C LEU A 156 -7.96 -5.27 11.80
N GLY A 157 -7.70 -4.04 12.26
CA GLY A 157 -6.73 -3.77 13.33
C GLY A 157 -7.08 -4.49 14.64
N ALA A 158 -8.37 -4.52 15.02
CA ALA A 158 -8.84 -5.27 16.19
C ALA A 158 -8.67 -6.80 16.05
N ARG A 159 -8.63 -7.31 14.81
CA ARG A 159 -8.31 -8.70 14.48
C ARG A 159 -6.81 -8.97 14.37
N GLY A 160 -5.96 -7.97 14.60
CA GLY A 160 -4.51 -8.10 14.61
C GLY A 160 -3.84 -7.90 13.25
N ILE A 161 -4.56 -7.36 12.26
CA ILE A 161 -3.99 -7.05 10.94
C ILE A 161 -3.34 -5.65 11.00
N SER A 162 -2.06 -5.56 10.66
CA SER A 162 -1.41 -4.27 10.40
C SER A 162 -1.71 -3.83 8.97
N VAL A 163 -2.46 -2.74 8.81
CA VAL A 163 -2.79 -2.18 7.50
C VAL A 163 -1.80 -1.06 7.17
N LEU A 164 -1.08 -1.22 6.07
CA LEU A 164 -0.10 -0.27 5.56
C LEU A 164 -0.59 0.28 4.22
N THR A 165 -0.51 1.59 4.06
CA THR A 165 -0.94 2.26 2.83
C THR A 165 0.17 3.17 2.33
N ALA A 166 0.39 3.23 1.02
CA ALA A 166 1.21 4.30 0.44
C ALA A 166 0.56 5.66 0.73
N SER A 167 1.40 6.70 0.88
CA SER A 167 0.93 8.05 1.14
C SER A 167 0.38 8.76 -0.09
N GLY A 168 0.73 8.29 -1.28
CA GLY A 168 0.56 8.98 -2.55
C GLY A 168 1.86 9.64 -3.05
N ASP A 169 1.89 9.87 -4.36
CA ASP A 169 3.07 10.29 -5.13
C ASP A 169 2.99 11.73 -5.66
N GLY A 170 1.95 12.50 -5.32
CA GLY A 170 1.78 13.89 -5.79
C GLY A 170 2.30 14.97 -4.83
N GLY A 171 2.93 14.59 -3.71
CA GLY A 171 3.28 15.56 -2.67
C GLY A 171 2.02 16.17 -2.03
N VAL A 172 2.06 17.46 -1.67
CA VAL A 172 0.88 18.16 -1.13
C VAL A 172 -0.30 18.28 -2.13
N ARG A 173 -0.13 17.81 -3.38
CA ARG A 173 -1.14 17.83 -4.45
C ARG A 173 -1.93 16.52 -4.54
N GLY A 174 -1.87 15.65 -3.53
CA GLY A 174 -2.66 14.42 -3.54
C GLY A 174 -2.14 13.41 -4.56
N ASN A 175 -3.01 12.92 -5.45
CA ASN A 175 -2.69 11.95 -6.50
C ASN A 175 -2.46 12.61 -7.88
N HIS A 176 -1.95 13.85 -7.89
CA HIS A 176 -1.68 14.62 -9.10
C HIS A 176 -0.19 14.79 -9.38
N ASP A 177 0.27 14.22 -10.49
CA ASP A 177 1.64 14.41 -10.99
C ASP A 177 1.81 15.76 -11.72
N ASP A 178 0.71 16.37 -12.17
CA ASP A 178 0.74 17.62 -12.92
C ASP A 178 1.03 18.82 -12.00
N LEU A 179 2.12 19.54 -12.31
CA LEU A 179 2.56 20.75 -11.62
C LEU A 179 1.58 21.93 -11.79
N THR A 180 0.64 21.86 -12.74
CA THR A 180 -0.37 22.89 -12.97
C THR A 180 -1.56 22.82 -12.02
N VAL A 181 -1.73 21.72 -11.28
CA VAL A 181 -2.82 21.53 -10.29
C VAL A 181 -2.55 22.30 -8.98
N CYS A 182 -1.44 23.05 -8.91
CA CYS A 182 -1.10 23.95 -7.80
C CYS A 182 -1.99 25.21 -7.75
N ASN A 183 -3.25 25.08 -7.34
CA ASN A 183 -3.88 26.23 -6.70
C ASN A 183 -3.18 26.39 -5.33
N VAL A 184 -2.41 27.47 -5.20
CA VAL A 184 -1.31 27.64 -4.22
C VAL A 184 -1.76 27.71 -2.74
N THR A 185 -3.00 27.33 -2.43
CA THR A 185 -3.64 27.57 -1.13
C THR A 185 -4.07 26.31 -0.38
N ASP A 186 -4.29 25.17 -1.06
CA ASP A 186 -4.91 23.99 -0.42
C ASP A 186 -4.06 22.73 -0.60
N PHE A 187 -3.91 21.96 0.48
CA PHE A 187 -3.27 20.64 0.46
C PHE A 187 -4.33 19.56 0.22
N ILE A 188 -4.02 18.60 -0.64
CA ILE A 188 -4.95 17.53 -1.03
C ILE A 188 -4.51 16.22 -0.34
N PRO A 189 -5.25 15.74 0.67
CA PRO A 189 -4.98 14.44 1.28
C PRO A 189 -5.35 13.28 0.35
N VAL A 190 -4.66 12.15 0.49
CA VAL A 190 -4.94 10.90 -0.22
C VAL A 190 -5.61 9.92 0.73
N PHE A 191 -6.61 9.19 0.23
CA PHE A 191 -7.32 8.13 0.94
C PHE A 191 -7.07 6.78 0.25
N PRO A 192 -6.82 5.67 0.98
CA PRO A 192 -7.05 5.45 2.41
C PRO A 192 -5.96 5.94 3.37
N ALA A 193 -4.89 6.56 2.88
CA ALA A 193 -3.75 6.98 3.71
C ALA A 193 -4.09 7.93 4.85
N SER A 194 -5.07 8.81 4.65
CA SER A 194 -5.56 9.73 5.69
C SER A 194 -6.43 9.07 6.77
N CYS A 195 -6.78 7.79 6.62
CA CYS A 195 -7.55 7.06 7.60
C CYS A 195 -6.79 6.89 8.94
N PRO A 196 -7.41 7.16 10.10
CA PRO A 196 -6.72 7.07 11.40
C PRO A 196 -6.30 5.65 11.83
N PHE A 197 -6.86 4.63 11.19
CA PHE A 197 -6.68 3.21 11.56
C PHE A 197 -5.66 2.47 10.69
N VAL A 198 -4.97 3.18 9.80
CA VAL A 198 -3.91 2.62 8.95
C VAL A 198 -2.56 3.23 9.28
N THR A 199 -1.49 2.54 8.87
CA THR A 199 -0.13 3.07 8.88
C THR A 199 0.21 3.59 7.49
N GLN A 200 0.13 4.91 7.33
CA GLN A 200 0.58 5.60 6.12
C GLN A 200 2.11 5.54 6.03
N ILE A 201 2.62 5.10 4.88
CA ILE A 201 4.05 5.01 4.57
C ILE A 201 4.38 5.96 3.42
N SER A 202 5.41 6.76 3.62
CA SER A 202 5.96 7.67 2.62
C SER A 202 7.37 7.22 2.22
N GLY A 203 7.83 7.62 1.04
CA GLY A 203 9.19 7.31 0.60
C GLY A 203 10.27 8.05 1.39
N ASN A 204 11.52 7.92 0.95
CA ASN A 204 12.59 8.86 1.24
C ASN A 204 13.57 8.88 0.06
N LEU A 205 14.10 10.06 -0.28
CA LEU A 205 15.25 10.16 -1.18
C LEU A 205 16.49 10.27 -0.30
N GLU A 206 16.97 9.14 0.23
CA GLU A 206 18.09 9.15 1.20
C GLU A 206 19.43 9.67 0.64
N TRP A 207 19.55 10.09 -0.63
CA TRP A 207 20.86 10.42 -1.21
C TRP A 207 21.03 11.76 -1.94
N PHE A 208 20.02 12.63 -1.97
CA PHE A 208 20.23 14.04 -2.30
C PHE A 208 19.82 14.88 -1.09
N ARG A 209 20.82 15.55 -0.49
CA ARG A 209 20.76 16.62 0.53
C ARG A 209 19.52 16.62 1.44
N THR A 210 19.77 16.54 2.75
CA THR A 210 18.85 16.99 3.83
C THR A 210 17.75 17.94 3.33
N GLY A 211 16.52 17.44 3.19
CA GLY A 211 15.34 18.24 2.85
C GLY A 211 14.53 17.81 1.64
N GLU A 212 14.99 16.85 0.83
CA GLU A 212 14.21 16.36 -0.32
C GLU A 212 13.59 15.00 0.00
N SER A 213 12.30 15.02 0.32
CA SER A 213 11.41 13.89 0.10
C SER A 213 11.15 13.79 -1.41
N GLY A 214 11.07 12.57 -1.99
CA GLY A 214 10.26 12.38 -3.21
C GLY A 214 8.85 12.96 -3.01
N GLU A 215 8.02 13.01 -4.05
CA GLU A 215 6.70 13.63 -4.00
C GLU A 215 5.72 12.87 -3.05
N MET A 216 5.95 12.94 -1.74
CA MET A 216 5.18 12.21 -0.73
C MET A 216 3.95 13.00 -0.34
N SER A 217 2.77 12.41 -0.54
CA SER A 217 1.56 13.13 -0.15
C SER A 217 1.37 13.19 1.36
N GLY A 218 1.11 14.39 1.86
CA GLY A 218 0.98 14.67 3.29
C GLY A 218 0.12 15.91 3.49
N ALA A 219 -1.08 15.70 4.01
CA ALA A 219 -2.01 16.76 4.38
C ALA A 219 -2.82 16.31 5.61
N SER A 220 -3.34 17.28 6.37
CA SER A 220 -4.32 17.01 7.41
C SER A 220 -5.58 16.41 6.75
N PRO A 221 -6.18 15.33 7.30
CA PRO A 221 -7.43 14.78 6.77
C PRO A 221 -8.52 15.87 6.72
N ASN A 222 -9.31 15.89 5.65
CA ASN A 222 -10.47 16.78 5.53
C ASN A 222 -11.58 16.36 6.50
N PHE A 223 -11.64 15.08 6.83
CA PHE A 223 -12.54 14.58 7.87
C PHE A 223 -11.94 14.73 9.28
N GLU A 224 -12.78 15.04 10.29
CA GLU A 224 -12.34 15.27 11.67
C GLU A 224 -11.95 13.97 12.42
N TRP A 225 -10.87 13.32 11.99
CA TRP A 225 -10.31 12.12 12.63
C TRP A 225 -8.92 12.43 13.21
N ILE A 226 -8.84 12.97 14.42
CA ILE A 226 -7.55 13.11 15.12
C ILE A 226 -7.46 12.10 16.26
N PRO A 227 -6.76 10.96 16.06
CA PRO A 227 -6.54 9.98 17.10
C PRO A 227 -5.82 10.58 18.31
N SER A 228 -6.16 10.13 19.51
CA SER A 228 -5.55 10.60 20.76
C SER A 228 -4.03 10.47 20.75
N PHE A 229 -3.49 9.40 20.13
CA PHE A 229 -2.06 9.14 20.04
C PHE A 229 -1.30 10.10 19.09
N ARG A 230 -1.99 10.84 18.22
CA ARG A 230 -1.37 11.86 17.34
C ARG A 230 -1.48 13.30 17.87
N ARG A 231 -2.22 13.53 18.97
CA ARG A 231 -2.50 14.88 19.51
C ARG A 231 -1.27 15.63 20.07
N SER A 232 -0.15 14.95 20.28
CA SER A 232 1.11 15.56 20.74
C SER A 232 1.99 16.12 19.60
N SER A 233 1.61 15.92 18.33
CA SER A 233 2.35 16.46 17.18
C SER A 233 2.09 17.97 17.00
N ARG A 234 3.16 18.78 17.02
CA ARG A 234 3.09 20.25 16.87
C ARG A 234 2.52 20.72 15.52
N TYR A 235 2.59 19.89 14.48
CA TYR A 235 2.10 20.22 13.13
C TYR A 235 0.56 20.20 13.02
N ILE A 236 -0.13 19.40 13.83
CA ILE A 236 -1.61 19.30 13.77
C ILE A 236 -2.29 20.52 14.42
N GLN A 237 -1.56 21.29 15.23
CA GLN A 237 -2.10 22.48 15.90
C GLN A 237 -1.96 23.76 15.08
N SER A 238 -1.05 23.83 14.10
CA SER A 238 -0.79 25.04 13.31
C SER A 238 -1.77 25.26 12.15
N ASP A 239 -2.42 24.21 11.66
CA ASP A 239 -3.40 24.30 10.57
C ASP A 239 -4.79 24.76 11.04
N ARG A 240 -4.88 25.26 12.28
CA ARG A 240 -6.11 25.85 12.88
C ARG A 240 -5.88 27.29 13.35
N ALA A 241 -5.23 28.11 12.53
CA ALA A 241 -5.11 29.55 12.76
C ALA A 241 -5.66 30.34 11.56
#